data_AF-A0A0A0EK45-F1
#
_entry.id   AF-A0A0A0EK45-F1
#
_cell.length_a   1.000
_cell.length_b   1.000
_cell.length_c   1.000
_cell.angle_alpha   90.00
_cell.angle_beta   90.00
_cell.angle_gamma   90.00
#
_symmetry.space_group_name_H-M   'P 1'
#
loop_
_entity.id
_entity.type
_entity.pdbx_description
1 polymer ?
#
loop_
_entity_poly.entity_id
_entity_poly.type
_entity_poly.pdbx_seq_one_letter_code
_entity_poly.pdbx_strand_id
1 'polypeptide(L)'
;MARALEEQWTLPASHSLSFDERLGLLLDRELAWRDNQRLVRLRKKAKLKYANACLEDLDRRSGRALDERLIATLASGDWIRQQHNLLLTGPTGAGKTWLACALGNQACRQGYSTLYLRTPRLLEQLRIAHGDGSFGRTLQQLAKVDVLVLDDWALAP
;
A
#
# COMPACT_ATOMS: atom_id res chain seq x y z
N MET A 1 -4.36 -23.67 -5.99
CA MET A 1 -5.31 -24.80 -6.14
C MET A 1 -4.79 -26.18 -5.72
N ALA A 2 -3.64 -26.68 -6.19
CA ALA A 2 -3.20 -28.07 -5.91
C ALA A 2 -3.22 -28.47 -4.41
N ARG A 3 -2.62 -27.65 -3.53
CA ARG A 3 -2.65 -27.88 -2.07
C ARG A 3 -4.05 -27.87 -1.46
N ALA A 4 -4.95 -27.03 -1.98
CA ALA A 4 -6.33 -26.96 -1.50
C ALA A 4 -7.14 -28.22 -1.88
N LEU A 5 -6.86 -28.78 -3.05
CA LEU A 5 -7.44 -30.04 -3.51
C LEU A 5 -6.92 -31.23 -2.68
N GLU A 6 -5.62 -31.26 -2.39
CA GLU A 6 -5.02 -32.24 -1.48
C GLU A 6 -5.62 -32.17 -0.07
N GLU A 7 -5.82 -30.95 0.47
CA GLU A 7 -6.50 -30.76 1.75
C GLU A 7 -7.95 -31.24 1.72
N GLN A 8 -8.69 -31.00 0.63
CA GLN A 8 -10.05 -31.54 0.50
C GLN A 8 -10.06 -33.07 0.50
N TRP A 9 -9.14 -33.73 -0.20
CA TRP A 9 -9.07 -35.20 -0.22
C TRP A 9 -8.69 -35.83 1.13
N THR A 10 -8.01 -35.08 2.00
CA THR A 10 -7.60 -35.58 3.32
C THR A 10 -8.60 -35.27 4.43
N LEU A 11 -9.57 -34.37 4.21
CA LEU A 11 -10.59 -33.98 5.18
C LEU A 11 -11.90 -34.76 4.97
N PRO A 12 -12.29 -35.69 5.87
CA PRO A 12 -13.53 -36.47 5.74
C PRO A 12 -14.80 -35.62 5.63
N ALA A 13 -14.79 -34.44 6.29
CA ALA A 13 -15.89 -33.47 6.27
C ALA A 13 -16.10 -32.79 4.90
N SER A 14 -15.12 -32.86 3.99
CA SER A 14 -15.28 -32.32 2.63
C SER A 14 -16.15 -33.24 1.75
N HIS A 15 -16.22 -34.53 2.09
CA HIS A 15 -16.96 -35.53 1.32
C HIS A 15 -18.48 -35.45 1.51
N SER A 16 -18.94 -34.81 2.59
CA SER A 16 -20.37 -34.54 2.80
C SER A 16 -20.89 -33.33 2.01
N LEU A 17 -19.99 -32.54 1.42
CA LEU A 17 -20.36 -31.43 0.55
C LEU A 17 -20.63 -31.94 -0.87
N SER A 18 -21.49 -31.26 -1.60
CA SER A 18 -21.69 -31.46 -3.03
C SER A 18 -20.41 -31.12 -3.84
N PHE A 19 -20.35 -31.57 -5.08
CA PHE A 19 -19.26 -31.20 -5.98
C PHE A 19 -19.16 -29.68 -6.15
N ASP A 20 -20.29 -29.00 -6.34
CA ASP A 20 -20.33 -27.55 -6.56
C ASP A 20 -19.83 -26.78 -5.34
N GLU A 21 -20.19 -27.21 -4.13
CA GLU A 21 -19.67 -26.62 -2.88
C GLU A 21 -18.15 -26.83 -2.73
N ARG A 22 -17.66 -28.04 -3.02
CA ARG A 22 -16.21 -28.29 -3.01
C ARG A 22 -15.47 -27.44 -4.04
N LEU A 23 -16.01 -27.33 -5.26
CA LEU A 23 -15.45 -26.50 -6.32
C LEU A 23 -15.45 -25.01 -5.91
N GLY A 24 -16.55 -24.53 -5.34
CA GLY A 24 -16.65 -23.17 -4.79
C GLY A 24 -15.54 -22.87 -3.78
N LEU A 25 -15.33 -23.76 -2.80
CA LEU A 25 -14.26 -23.63 -1.82
C LEU A 25 -12.85 -23.60 -2.44
N LEU A 26 -12.60 -24.38 -3.49
CA LEU A 26 -11.32 -24.36 -4.21
C LEU A 26 -11.10 -23.03 -4.92
N LEU A 27 -12.14 -22.50 -5.56
CA LEU A 27 -12.11 -21.22 -6.26
C LEU A 27 -11.89 -20.06 -5.29
N ASP A 28 -12.63 -20.01 -4.18
CA ASP A 28 -12.48 -18.99 -3.14
C ASP A 28 -11.05 -18.96 -2.59
N ARG A 29 -10.46 -20.13 -2.34
CA ARG A 29 -9.09 -20.23 -1.87
C ARG A 29 -8.06 -19.77 -2.90
N GLU A 30 -8.29 -20.06 -4.18
CA GLU A 30 -7.41 -19.60 -5.26
C GLU A 30 -7.50 -18.07 -5.40
N LEU A 31 -8.69 -17.49 -5.34
CA LEU A 31 -8.89 -16.04 -5.37
C LEU A 31 -8.18 -15.37 -4.19
N ALA A 32 -8.42 -15.85 -2.96
CA ALA A 32 -7.76 -15.33 -1.76
C ALA A 32 -6.23 -15.44 -1.85
N TRP A 33 -5.70 -16.54 -2.40
CA TRP A 33 -4.26 -16.69 -2.61
C TRP A 33 -3.71 -15.66 -3.61
N ARG A 34 -4.40 -15.44 -4.74
CA ARG A 34 -4.00 -14.45 -5.75
C ARG A 34 -4.01 -13.03 -5.19
N ASP A 35 -5.04 -12.67 -4.43
CA ASP A 35 -5.15 -11.37 -3.78
C ASP A 35 -4.03 -11.14 -2.77
N ASN A 36 -3.73 -12.15 -1.95
CA ASN A 36 -2.61 -12.08 -1.01
C ASN A 36 -1.26 -11.95 -1.74
N GLN A 37 -1.03 -12.72 -2.81
CA GLN A 37 0.18 -12.59 -3.63
C GLN A 37 0.30 -11.20 -4.26
N ARG A 38 -0.81 -10.63 -4.74
CA ARG A 38 -0.84 -9.26 -5.25
C ARG A 38 -0.44 -8.26 -4.16
N LEU A 39 -1.04 -8.36 -2.97
CA LEU A 39 -0.74 -7.50 -1.83
C LEU A 39 0.74 -7.57 -1.43
N VAL A 40 1.30 -8.78 -1.32
CA VAL A 40 2.73 -8.99 -1.00
C VAL A 40 3.63 -8.30 -2.02
N ARG A 41 3.32 -8.42 -3.32
CA ARG A 41 4.09 -7.76 -4.38
C ARG A 41 3.99 -6.24 -4.30
N LEU A 42 2.79 -5.70 -4.03
CA LEU A 42 2.58 -4.25 -3.89
C LEU A 42 3.35 -3.69 -2.68
N ARG A 43 3.21 -4.30 -1.50
CA ARG A 43 3.96 -3.90 -0.30
C ARG A 43 5.48 -3.95 -0.50
N LYS A 44 5.98 -4.97 -1.20
CA LYS A 44 7.41 -5.07 -1.52
C LYS A 44 7.87 -3.96 -2.46
N LYS A 45 7.06 -3.63 -3.48
CA LYS A 45 7.36 -2.52 -4.41
C LYS A 45 7.26 -1.15 -3.76
N ALA A 46 6.43 -1.00 -2.72
CA ALA A 46 6.21 0.26 -2.05
C ALA A 46 7.42 0.82 -1.32
N LYS A 47 8.37 -0.04 -0.90
CA LYS A 47 9.63 0.38 -0.24
C LYS A 47 9.40 1.39 0.90
N LEU A 48 8.27 1.25 1.62
CA LEU A 48 7.90 2.14 2.72
C LEU A 48 8.98 2.10 3.81
N LYS A 49 9.35 3.28 4.34
CA LYS A 49 10.31 3.39 5.45
C LYS A 49 9.85 2.59 6.67
N TYR A 50 8.56 2.64 6.99
CA TYR A 50 7.94 1.84 8.04
C TYR A 50 6.99 0.81 7.40
N ALA A 51 7.54 -0.32 6.95
CA ALA A 51 6.78 -1.35 6.23
C ALA A 51 5.61 -1.96 7.02
N ASN A 52 5.67 -1.91 8.35
CA ASN A 52 4.62 -2.42 9.25
C ASN A 52 3.67 -1.33 9.76
N ALA A 53 3.85 -0.06 9.37
CA ALA A 53 2.94 1.00 9.79
C ALA A 53 1.52 0.71 9.28
N CYS A 54 0.56 0.69 10.18
CA CYS A 54 -0.84 0.45 9.84
C CYS A 54 -1.72 1.45 10.59
N LEU A 55 -2.87 1.83 10.00
CA LEU A 55 -3.72 2.87 10.59
C LEU A 55 -4.36 2.41 11.91
N GLU A 56 -4.44 1.10 12.12
CA GLU A 56 -4.92 0.46 13.33
C GLU A 56 -4.00 0.69 14.53
N ASP A 57 -2.67 0.79 14.29
CA ASP A 57 -1.65 1.06 15.31
C ASP A 57 -1.48 2.55 15.62
N LEU A 58 -2.31 3.43 15.03
CA LEU A 58 -2.19 4.85 15.23
C LEU A 58 -2.43 5.18 16.71
N ASP A 59 -1.44 5.79 17.35
CA ASP A 59 -1.57 6.26 18.73
C ASP A 59 -2.59 7.41 18.80
N ARG A 60 -3.75 7.09 19.39
CA ARG A 60 -4.90 7.99 19.61
C ARG A 60 -4.88 8.62 21.01
N ARG A 61 -3.84 8.40 21.81
CA ARG A 61 -3.78 8.96 23.16
C ARG A 61 -3.76 10.48 23.11
N SER A 62 -4.53 11.07 24.01
CA SER A 62 -4.84 12.49 24.19
C SER A 62 -3.60 13.38 24.12
N GLY A 63 -3.35 13.95 22.93
CA GLY A 63 -2.21 14.83 22.65
C GLY A 63 -1.98 15.07 21.15
N ARG A 64 -2.32 14.10 20.30
CA ARG A 64 -2.46 14.31 18.85
C ARG A 64 -3.91 14.63 18.52
N ALA A 65 -4.22 15.88 18.22
CA ALA A 65 -5.54 16.31 17.73
C ALA A 65 -5.76 15.84 16.28
N LEU A 66 -5.82 14.53 16.07
CA LEU A 66 -6.15 13.94 14.77
C LEU A 66 -7.65 13.71 14.72
N ASP A 67 -8.31 14.30 13.73
CA ASP A 67 -9.73 14.07 13.48
C ASP A 67 -9.96 12.63 13.01
N GLU A 68 -10.62 11.82 13.84
CA GLU A 68 -10.92 10.42 13.56
C GLU A 68 -11.79 10.26 12.30
N ARG A 69 -12.68 11.21 12.03
CA ARG A 69 -13.52 11.19 10.83
C ARG A 69 -12.68 11.39 9.58
N LEU A 70 -11.71 12.30 9.64
CA LEU A 70 -10.76 12.51 8.56
C LEU A 70 -9.94 11.24 8.31
N ILE A 71 -9.42 10.60 9.36
CA ILE A 71 -8.63 9.38 9.20
C ILE A 71 -9.46 8.25 8.61
N ALA A 72 -10.70 8.05 9.07
CA ALA A 72 -11.61 7.07 8.48
C ALA A 72 -11.89 7.38 7.00
N THR A 73 -12.09 8.65 6.66
CA THR A 73 -12.28 9.10 5.27
C THR A 73 -11.04 8.82 4.42
N LEU A 74 -9.84 9.12 4.92
CA LEU A 74 -8.59 8.82 4.21
C LEU A 74 -8.35 7.31 4.08
N ALA A 75 -8.77 6.52 5.07
CA ALA A 75 -8.66 5.07 5.08
C ALA A 75 -9.58 4.39 4.05
N SER A 76 -10.64 5.06 3.58
CA SER A 76 -11.51 4.57 2.50
C SER A 76 -10.80 4.50 1.14
N GLY A 77 -9.77 5.34 0.93
CA GLY A 77 -9.05 5.47 -0.33
C GLY A 77 -9.75 6.30 -1.40
N ASP A 78 -10.89 6.95 -1.10
CA ASP A 78 -11.62 7.73 -2.11
C ASP A 78 -10.80 8.90 -2.67
N TRP A 79 -9.88 9.47 -1.87
CA TRP A 79 -8.94 10.49 -2.33
C TRP A 79 -8.02 9.99 -3.45
N ILE A 80 -7.67 8.70 -3.47
CA ILE A 80 -6.86 8.09 -4.54
C ILE A 80 -7.69 8.03 -5.83
N ARG A 81 -8.95 7.59 -5.72
CA ARG A 81 -9.88 7.51 -6.86
C ARG A 81 -10.17 8.88 -7.46
N GLN A 82 -10.29 9.90 -6.61
CA GLN A 82 -10.53 11.29 -6.98
C GLN A 82 -9.24 12.02 -7.40
N GLN A 83 -8.08 11.35 -7.39
CA GLN A 83 -6.78 11.93 -7.76
C GLN A 83 -6.43 13.17 -6.92
N HIS A 84 -6.79 13.15 -5.64
CA HIS A 84 -6.48 14.21 -4.69
C HIS A 84 -5.12 13.99 -4.03
N ASN A 85 -4.39 15.08 -3.80
CA ASN A 85 -3.10 15.04 -3.12
C ASN A 85 -3.31 15.24 -1.61
N LEU A 86 -2.55 14.47 -0.81
CA LEU A 86 -2.53 14.64 0.64
C LEU A 86 -1.26 15.37 1.07
N LEU A 87 -1.44 16.48 1.78
CA LEU A 87 -0.35 17.21 2.42
C LEU A 87 -0.39 16.96 3.93
N LEU A 88 0.64 16.32 4.47
CA LEU A 88 0.77 16.09 5.91
C LEU A 88 1.64 17.18 6.53
N THR A 89 1.03 18.05 7.34
CA THR A 89 1.71 19.16 8.01
C THR A 89 1.81 18.93 9.51
N GLY A 90 2.81 19.53 10.16
CA GLY A 90 3.00 19.46 11.62
C GLY A 90 4.48 19.47 12.01
N PRO A 91 4.79 19.57 13.31
CA PRO A 91 6.17 19.65 13.80
C PRO A 91 6.97 18.38 13.48
N THR A 92 8.30 18.50 13.48
CA THR A 92 9.21 17.34 13.38
C THR A 92 8.95 16.38 14.54
N GLY A 93 8.97 15.07 14.27
CA GLY A 93 8.67 14.05 15.30
C GLY A 93 7.17 13.77 15.52
N ALA A 94 6.24 14.53 14.93
CA ALA A 94 4.80 14.30 15.07
C ALA A 94 4.27 12.99 14.44
N GLY A 95 5.12 12.20 13.77
CA GLY A 95 4.73 10.94 13.14
C GLY A 95 4.24 11.07 11.69
N LYS A 96 4.45 12.21 11.01
CA LYS A 96 4.03 12.43 9.61
C LYS A 96 4.50 11.34 8.66
N THR A 97 5.78 10.99 8.69
CA THR A 97 6.36 9.92 7.86
C THR A 97 5.73 8.56 8.17
N TRP A 98 5.44 8.28 9.44
CA TRP A 98 4.79 7.05 9.85
C TRP A 98 3.35 6.99 9.33
N LEU A 99 2.59 8.08 9.46
CA LEU A 99 1.22 8.18 8.95
C LEU A 99 1.17 8.06 7.43
N ALA A 100 2.12 8.68 6.72
CA ALA A 100 2.26 8.52 5.27
C ALA A 100 2.52 7.05 4.88
N CYS A 101 3.36 6.34 5.64
CA CYS A 101 3.58 4.91 5.43
C CYS A 101 2.33 4.09 5.74
N ALA A 102 1.58 4.42 6.79
CA ALA A 102 0.34 3.74 7.15
C ALA A 102 -0.74 3.90 6.06
N LEU A 103 -0.93 5.12 5.55
CA LEU A 103 -1.81 5.39 4.41
C LEU A 103 -1.33 4.67 3.14
N GLY A 104 -0.02 4.66 2.88
CA GLY A 104 0.57 3.93 1.75
C GLY A 104 0.38 2.43 1.82
N ASN A 105 0.45 1.84 3.03
CA ASN A 105 0.13 0.43 3.28
C ASN A 105 -1.36 0.15 3.09
N GLN A 106 -2.23 1.07 3.54
CA GLN A 106 -3.68 0.96 3.32
C GLN A 106 -4.02 1.00 1.83
N ALA A 107 -3.37 1.86 1.05
CA ALA A 107 -3.51 1.88 -0.41
C ALA A 107 -3.09 0.54 -1.05
N CYS A 108 -1.98 -0.05 -0.60
CA CYS A 108 -1.58 -1.39 -1.05
C CYS A 108 -2.62 -2.47 -0.72
N ARG A 109 -3.24 -2.42 0.47
CA ARG A 109 -4.33 -3.34 0.87
C ARG A 109 -5.57 -3.20 -0.03
N GLN A 110 -5.82 -2.01 -0.55
CA GLN A 110 -6.88 -1.75 -1.53
C GLN A 110 -6.48 -2.05 -2.98
N GLY A 111 -5.27 -2.56 -3.20
CA GLY A 111 -4.80 -2.98 -4.52
C GLY A 111 -4.11 -1.89 -5.35
N TYR A 112 -3.91 -0.70 -4.78
CA TYR A 112 -3.17 0.40 -5.42
C TYR A 112 -1.66 0.21 -5.29
N SER A 113 -0.94 0.57 -6.34
CA SER A 113 0.51 0.65 -6.33
C SER A 113 0.98 1.88 -5.56
N THR A 114 1.82 1.64 -4.56
CA THR A 114 2.43 2.69 -3.74
C THR A 114 3.94 2.69 -4.00
N LEU A 115 4.60 3.84 -3.86
CA LEU A 115 6.06 3.95 -3.80
C LEU A 115 6.47 5.09 -2.85
N TYR A 116 7.32 4.78 -1.89
CA TYR A 116 7.93 5.76 -0.99
C TYR A 116 9.28 6.23 -1.51
N LEU A 117 9.47 7.54 -1.50
CA LEU A 117 10.70 8.22 -1.92
C LEU A 117 11.01 9.35 -0.94
N ARG A 118 12.29 9.55 -0.64
CA ARG A 118 12.73 10.80 0.00
C ARG A 118 12.94 11.84 -1.08
N THR A 119 12.34 13.01 -0.91
CA THR A 119 12.34 14.10 -1.89
C THR A 119 13.77 14.50 -2.30
N PRO A 120 14.74 14.73 -1.39
CA PRO A 120 16.09 15.12 -1.79
C PRO A 120 16.77 14.09 -2.70
N ARG A 121 16.60 12.80 -2.40
CA ARG A 121 17.18 11.71 -3.21
C ARG A 121 16.51 11.59 -4.57
N LEU A 122 15.18 11.78 -4.63
CA LEU A 122 14.46 11.78 -5.89
C LEU A 122 14.95 12.92 -6.81
N LEU A 123 15.10 14.13 -6.28
CA LEU A 123 15.57 15.27 -7.06
C LEU A 123 16.99 15.05 -7.60
N GLU A 124 17.89 14.48 -6.79
CA GLU A 124 19.24 14.10 -7.24
C GLU A 124 19.19 13.06 -8.37
N GLN A 125 18.37 12.01 -8.22
CA GLN A 125 18.18 10.98 -9.25
C GLN A 125 17.62 11.56 -10.55
N LEU A 126 16.65 12.47 -10.45
CA LEU A 126 16.09 13.16 -11.61
C LEU A 126 17.13 14.05 -12.31
N ARG A 127 18.01 14.72 -11.55
CA ARG A 127 19.12 15.52 -12.11
C ARG A 127 20.11 14.65 -12.88
N ILE A 128 20.49 13.48 -12.32
CA ILE A 128 21.37 12.52 -13.00
C ILE A 128 20.69 11.99 -14.26
N ALA A 129 19.42 11.59 -14.15
CA ALA A 129 18.64 11.07 -15.27
C ALA A 129 18.49 12.07 -16.42
N HIS A 130 18.53 13.37 -16.11
CA HIS A 130 18.53 14.43 -17.11
C HIS A 130 19.85 14.47 -17.90
N GLY A 131 20.99 14.24 -17.23
CA GLY A 131 22.32 14.23 -17.86
C GLY A 131 22.61 12.96 -18.69
N ASP A 132 22.02 11.82 -18.34
CA ASP A 132 22.25 10.53 -19.03
C ASP A 132 21.15 10.16 -20.04
N GLY A 133 20.13 11.01 -20.22
CA GLY A 133 19.02 10.81 -21.14
C GLY A 133 17.92 9.86 -20.65
N SER A 134 17.99 9.34 -19.43
CA SER A 134 16.99 8.42 -18.85
C SER A 134 15.78 9.12 -18.21
N PHE A 135 15.78 10.46 -18.13
CA PHE A 135 14.76 11.26 -17.44
C PHE A 135 13.32 10.90 -17.82
N GLY A 136 13.02 10.85 -19.12
CA GLY A 136 11.68 10.54 -19.60
C GLY A 136 11.20 9.15 -19.16
N ARG A 137 12.10 8.16 -19.17
CA ARG A 137 11.81 6.80 -18.72
C ARG A 137 11.52 6.76 -17.22
N THR A 138 12.30 7.47 -16.41
CA THR A 138 12.09 7.57 -14.96
C THR A 138 10.75 8.23 -14.64
N LEU A 139 10.40 9.32 -15.32
CA LEU A 139 9.13 10.00 -15.12
C LEU A 139 7.93 9.11 -15.50
N GLN A 140 8.02 8.39 -16.62
CA GLN A 140 7.01 7.41 -17.02
C GLN A 140 6.86 6.25 -16.03
N GLN A 141 7.93 5.83 -15.35
CA GLN A 141 7.85 4.81 -14.31
C GLN A 141 7.14 5.33 -13.06
N LEU A 142 7.44 6.57 -12.64
CA LEU A 142 6.77 7.21 -11.51
C LEU A 142 5.30 7.46 -11.78
N ALA A 143 4.94 7.90 -13.00
CA ALA A 143 3.56 8.17 -13.41
C ALA A 143 2.65 6.92 -13.43
N LYS A 144 3.22 5.72 -13.43
CA LYS A 144 2.47 4.45 -13.36
C LYS A 144 2.14 4.03 -11.92
N VAL A 145 2.67 4.73 -10.92
CA VAL A 145 2.40 4.46 -9.51
C VAL A 145 1.18 5.25 -9.08
N ASP A 146 0.19 4.59 -8.48
CA ASP A 146 -1.06 5.22 -8.06
C ASP A 146 -0.85 6.18 -6.88
N VAL A 147 0.05 5.84 -5.96
CA VAL A 147 0.37 6.66 -4.78
C VAL A 147 1.88 6.83 -4.61
N LEU A 148 2.36 8.05 -4.81
CA LEU A 148 3.73 8.45 -4.50
C LEU A 148 3.79 9.10 -3.12
N VAL A 149 4.52 8.50 -2.19
CA VAL A 149 4.80 9.09 -0.88
C VAL A 149 6.13 9.83 -0.96
N LEU A 150 6.07 11.16 -0.94
CA LEU A 150 7.23 12.05 -0.97
C LEU A 150 7.54 12.57 0.44
N ASP A 151 8.54 11.98 1.08
CA ASP A 151 8.98 12.37 2.42
C ASP A 151 10.05 13.47 2.35
N ASP A 152 10.25 14.21 3.43
CA ASP A 152 11.21 15.32 3.50
C ASP A 152 10.96 16.43 2.44
N TRP A 153 9.71 16.59 2.00
CA TRP A 153 9.30 17.66 1.09
C TRP A 153 9.44 19.03 1.78
N ALA A 154 10.04 20.00 1.09
CA ALA A 154 10.27 21.36 1.57
C ALA A 154 11.16 21.49 2.84
N LEU A 155 12.08 20.55 3.07
CA LEU A 155 13.09 20.67 4.14
C LEU A 155 14.38 21.41 3.71
N ALA A 156 14.52 21.74 2.43
CA ALA A 156 15.62 22.56 1.92
C ALA A 156 15.06 23.93 1.46
N PRO A 157 15.78 25.04 1.72
CA PRO A 157 15.41 26.37 1.26
C PRO A 157 15.44 26.50 -0.27
#